data_AF-G3XSJ1-F1
#
_entry.id   AF-G3XSJ1-F1
#
_cell.length_a   1.000
_cell.length_b   1.000
_cell.length_c   1.000
_cell.angle_alpha   90.00
_cell.angle_beta   90.00
_cell.angle_gamma   90.00
#
_symmetry.space_group_name_H-M   'P 1'
#
loop_
_entity.id
_entity.type
_entity.pdbx_description
1 polymer ?
#
loop_
_entity_poly.entity_id
_entity_poly.type
_entity_poly.pdbx_seq_one_letter_code
_entity_poly.pdbx_strand_id
1 'polypeptide(L)'
;MNIRTTVEAFCADFANGTHPTTILDSRFTSNPEIYEYGPSWARSRLPYLGRSWTGRRSSPASSSEEDTTCDAYFDVLGQTLFFEPDNREPTSPPDQFLVSTSNESDDAVMVKLTSTVGSNATGKKWVETFVFLFGNFDAQGRIGKLEIWSDSLSAWVNSE
;
A
#
# COMPACT_ATOMS: atom_id res chain seq x y z
N MET A 1 18.26 -13.73 -2.71
CA MET A 1 17.01 -12.96 -2.65
C MET A 1 16.96 -12.25 -1.31
N ASN A 2 16.73 -10.93 -1.26
CA ASN A 2 16.65 -10.20 0.01
C ASN A 2 15.31 -9.46 0.09
N ILE A 3 14.23 -10.22 0.30
CA ILE A 3 12.85 -9.72 0.41
C ILE A 3 12.71 -8.65 1.50
N ARG A 4 13.47 -8.77 2.59
CA ARG A 4 13.48 -7.81 3.68
C ARG A 4 13.92 -6.43 3.19
N THR A 5 15.03 -6.34 2.46
CA THR A 5 15.50 -5.06 1.92
C THR A 5 14.54 -4.46 0.90
N THR A 6 13.86 -5.26 0.07
CA THR A 6 12.82 -4.75 -0.84
C THR A 6 11.68 -4.11 -0.05
N VAL A 7 11.22 -4.78 1.02
CA VAL A 7 10.11 -4.30 1.84
C VAL A 7 10.50 -3.09 2.68
N GLU A 8 11.70 -3.07 3.27
CA GLU A 8 12.26 -1.89 3.95
C GLU A 8 12.28 -0.68 3.01
N ALA A 9 12.71 -0.89 1.77
CA ALA A 9 12.74 0.16 0.77
C ALA A 9 11.34 0.62 0.32
N PHE A 10 10.38 -0.31 0.18
CA PHE A 10 8.97 0.06 -0.04
C PHE A 10 8.43 0.93 1.09
N CYS A 11 8.67 0.56 2.36
CA CYS A 11 8.20 1.32 3.51
C CYS A 11 8.81 2.72 3.54
N ALA A 12 10.10 2.85 3.23
CA ALA A 12 10.76 4.14 3.11
C ALA A 12 10.18 4.98 1.96
N ASP A 13 9.97 4.38 0.79
CA ASP A 13 9.41 5.09 -0.37
C ASP A 13 7.98 5.57 -0.08
N PHE A 14 7.15 4.72 0.55
CA PHE A 14 5.78 5.03 0.96
C PHE A 14 5.75 6.16 2.01
N ALA A 15 6.56 6.07 3.06
CA ALA A 15 6.61 7.06 4.14
C ALA A 15 7.13 8.43 3.66
N ASN A 16 7.97 8.47 2.63
CA ASN A 16 8.49 9.71 2.03
C ASN A 16 7.57 10.30 0.96
N GLY A 17 6.41 9.68 0.67
CA GLY A 17 5.50 10.15 -0.38
C GLY A 17 6.10 10.03 -1.78
N THR A 18 6.92 8.99 -2.01
CA THR A 18 7.47 8.70 -3.34
C THR A 18 6.33 8.43 -4.32
N HIS A 19 6.47 8.93 -5.55
CA HIS A 19 5.41 8.81 -6.55
C HIS A 19 5.04 7.32 -6.77
N PRO A 20 3.75 6.95 -6.77
CA PRO A 20 3.31 5.56 -6.86
C PRO A 20 3.88 4.77 -8.03
N THR A 21 3.99 5.38 -9.21
CA THR A 21 4.60 4.74 -10.39
C THR A 21 6.04 4.30 -10.12
N THR A 22 6.83 5.13 -9.42
CA THR A 22 8.21 4.81 -9.05
C THR A 22 8.26 3.63 -8.07
N ILE A 23 7.34 3.59 -7.10
CA ILE A 23 7.23 2.47 -6.16
C ILE A 23 6.88 1.18 -6.92
N LEU A 24 5.85 1.23 -7.77
CA LEU A 24 5.41 0.06 -8.55
C LEU A 24 6.50 -0.44 -9.51
N ASP A 25 7.23 0.44 -10.18
CA ASP A 25 8.28 0.06 -11.13
C ASP A 25 9.50 -0.56 -10.45
N SER A 26 9.86 -0.06 -9.27
CA SER A 26 11.09 -0.46 -8.57
C SER A 26 10.91 -1.59 -7.56
N ARG A 27 9.71 -1.75 -6.98
CA ARG A 27 9.46 -2.70 -5.88
C ARG A 27 8.60 -3.89 -6.26
N PHE A 28 7.73 -3.75 -7.26
CA PHE A 28 6.74 -4.77 -7.62
C PHE A 28 7.15 -5.57 -8.87
N THR A 29 6.55 -6.75 -9.00
CA THR A 29 6.63 -7.56 -10.22
C THR A 29 5.88 -6.88 -11.38
N SER A 30 5.96 -7.46 -12.58
CA SER A 30 5.19 -6.97 -13.74
C SER A 30 3.69 -7.23 -13.66
N ASN A 31 3.25 -8.18 -12.83
CA ASN A 31 1.84 -8.51 -12.64
C ASN A 31 1.49 -8.60 -11.14
N PRO A 32 1.56 -7.49 -10.39
CA PRO A 32 1.32 -7.49 -8.96
C PRO A 32 -0.17 -7.54 -8.62
N GLU A 33 -0.49 -7.82 -7.37
CA GLU A 33 -1.82 -7.69 -6.80
C GLU A 33 -1.77 -6.83 -5.52
N ILE A 34 -2.73 -5.92 -5.37
CA ILE A 34 -2.96 -5.13 -4.15
C ILE A 34 -4.39 -5.37 -3.68
N TYR A 35 -4.56 -5.59 -2.37
CA TYR A 35 -5.86 -5.63 -1.73
C TYR A 35 -5.83 -4.90 -0.39
N GLU A 36 -6.63 -3.85 -0.25
CA GLU A 36 -6.84 -3.18 1.03
C GLU A 36 -8.18 -3.63 1.65
N TYR A 37 -8.09 -4.26 2.82
CA TYR A 37 -9.23 -4.77 3.54
C TYR A 37 -10.04 -3.63 4.14
N GLY A 38 -11.35 -3.72 3.99
CA GLY A 38 -12.27 -2.77 4.58
C GLY A 38 -13.72 -3.21 4.41
N PRO A 39 -14.61 -2.68 5.25
CA PRO A 39 -16.02 -3.03 5.19
C PRO A 39 -16.70 -2.41 3.96
N SER A 40 -17.67 -3.13 3.38
CA SER A 40 -18.38 -2.70 2.17
C SER A 40 -19.12 -1.36 2.34
N TRP A 41 -19.61 -1.06 3.55
CA TRP A 41 -20.30 0.20 3.85
C TRP A 41 -19.39 1.44 3.74
N ALA A 42 -18.07 1.27 3.85
CA ALA A 42 -17.13 2.40 3.79
C ALA A 42 -16.84 2.85 2.35
N ARG A 43 -17.11 1.99 1.35
CA ARG A 43 -16.73 2.21 -0.05
C ARG A 43 -17.35 3.44 -0.70
N SER A 44 -18.48 3.92 -0.17
CA SER A 44 -19.10 5.16 -0.65
C SER A 44 -18.21 6.40 -0.45
N ARG A 45 -17.25 6.33 0.49
CA ARG A 45 -16.27 7.40 0.75
C ARG A 45 -14.82 6.95 0.55
N LEU A 46 -14.57 5.65 0.70
CA LEU A 46 -13.25 5.04 0.59
C LEU A 46 -13.25 4.00 -0.55
N PRO A 47 -13.29 4.45 -1.82
CA PRO A 47 -13.48 3.58 -3.00
C PRO A 47 -12.33 2.57 -3.23
N TYR A 48 -11.21 2.72 -2.54
CA TYR A 48 -10.07 1.82 -2.62
C TYR A 48 -10.25 0.50 -1.84
N LEU A 49 -11.22 0.43 -0.91
CA LEU A 49 -11.39 -0.69 0.02
C LEU A 49 -12.15 -1.91 -0.56
N GLY A 50 -11.69 -3.10 -0.21
CA GLY A 50 -12.40 -4.36 -0.37
C GLY A 50 -12.52 -4.86 -1.81
N ARG A 51 -11.58 -4.50 -2.68
CA ARG A 51 -11.48 -4.98 -4.05
C ARG A 51 -10.02 -5.33 -4.38
N SER A 52 -9.84 -6.32 -5.25
CA SER A 52 -8.51 -6.62 -5.81
C SER A 52 -8.15 -5.63 -6.90
N TRP A 53 -6.89 -5.20 -6.86
CA TRP A 53 -6.24 -4.41 -7.89
C TRP A 53 -5.11 -5.27 -8.46
N THR A 54 -5.07 -5.49 -9.76
CA THR A 54 -4.17 -6.48 -10.37
C THR A 54 -3.50 -5.95 -11.62
N GLY A 55 -2.22 -6.30 -11.78
CA GLY A 55 -1.44 -5.91 -12.93
C GLY A 55 -1.03 -4.43 -12.92
N ARG A 56 -0.30 -4.07 -13.98
CA ARG A 56 0.16 -2.71 -14.25
C ARG A 56 -0.62 -2.10 -15.42
N ARG A 57 -0.83 -0.79 -15.39
CA ARG A 57 -1.43 -0.08 -16.53
C ARG A 57 -0.50 -0.15 -17.75
N SER A 58 -1.05 -0.49 -18.92
CA SER A 58 -0.27 -0.61 -20.16
C SER A 58 0.13 0.76 -20.76
N SER A 59 -0.58 1.84 -20.43
CA SER A 59 -0.27 3.21 -20.85
C SER A 59 -0.83 4.25 -19.87
N PRO A 60 -0.12 5.33 -19.52
CA PRO A 60 -0.61 6.36 -18.60
C PRO A 60 -1.91 7.06 -19.04
N ALA A 61 -2.25 7.01 -20.33
CA ALA A 61 -3.41 7.68 -20.91
C ALA A 61 -4.72 6.89 -20.82
N SER A 62 -4.72 5.67 -20.27
CA SER A 62 -5.87 4.77 -20.26
C SER A 62 -6.57 4.67 -18.90
N SER A 63 -6.76 5.79 -18.19
CA SER A 63 -7.61 5.79 -17.02
C SER A 63 -9.08 5.70 -17.46
N SER A 64 -9.73 4.60 -17.10
CA SER A 64 -11.18 4.40 -17.25
C SER A 64 -11.78 4.16 -15.87
N GLU A 65 -13.09 4.38 -15.70
CA GLU A 65 -13.79 4.10 -14.44
C GLU A 65 -13.71 2.62 -14.02
N GLU A 66 -13.44 1.72 -14.98
CA GLU A 66 -13.27 0.28 -14.76
C GLU A 66 -11.81 -0.14 -14.57
N ASP A 67 -10.86 0.80 -14.44
CA ASP A 67 -9.46 0.45 -14.24
C ASP A 67 -9.27 -0.25 -12.87
N THR A 68 -8.90 -1.53 -12.94
CA THR A 68 -8.62 -2.40 -11.79
C THR A 68 -7.13 -2.65 -11.60
N THR A 69 -6.25 -1.83 -12.16
CA THR A 69 -4.79 -1.99 -12.02
C THR A 69 -4.26 -1.48 -10.68
N CYS A 70 -3.06 -1.93 -10.29
CA CYS A 70 -2.38 -1.41 -9.10
C CYS A 70 -2.05 0.09 -9.24
N ASP A 71 -1.86 0.60 -10.46
CA ASP A 71 -1.72 2.04 -10.70
C ASP A 71 -3.03 2.78 -10.33
N ALA A 72 -4.20 2.23 -10.71
CA ALA A 72 -5.50 2.80 -10.35
C ALA A 72 -5.81 2.75 -8.85
N TYR A 73 -5.30 1.76 -8.12
CA TYR A 73 -5.38 1.76 -6.65
C TYR A 73 -4.78 3.05 -6.07
N PHE A 74 -3.57 3.39 -6.50
CA PHE A 74 -2.89 4.59 -6.01
C PHE A 74 -3.52 5.89 -6.51
N ASP A 75 -4.08 5.90 -7.73
CA ASP A 75 -4.86 7.05 -8.22
C ASP A 75 -6.07 7.31 -7.31
N VAL A 76 -6.84 6.26 -7.01
CA VAL A 76 -8.04 6.33 -6.17
C VAL A 76 -7.69 6.66 -4.71
N LEU A 77 -6.65 6.03 -4.17
CA LEU A 77 -6.13 6.34 -2.84
C LEU A 77 -5.69 7.81 -2.76
N GLY A 78 -4.90 8.28 -3.73
CA GLY A 78 -4.38 9.66 -3.79
C GLY A 78 -5.44 10.72 -4.08
N GLN A 79 -6.57 10.36 -4.69
CA GLN A 79 -7.75 11.21 -4.80
C GLN A 79 -8.51 11.32 -3.47
N THR A 80 -8.49 10.25 -2.67
CA THR A 80 -9.23 10.20 -1.39
C THR A 80 -8.43 10.78 -0.23
N LEU A 81 -7.15 10.43 -0.15
CA LEU A 81 -6.26 10.67 0.98
C LEU A 81 -4.95 11.33 0.53
N PHE A 82 -4.33 12.06 1.45
CA PHE A 82 -2.94 12.50 1.35
C PHE A 82 -2.14 11.97 2.54
N PHE A 83 -0.85 11.75 2.31
CA PHE A 83 0.10 11.28 3.32
C PHE A 83 1.10 12.39 3.60
N GLU A 84 1.35 12.70 4.87
CA GLU A 84 2.44 13.60 5.21
C GLU A 84 3.75 12.81 5.27
N PRO A 85 4.83 13.32 4.65
CA PRO A 85 6.14 12.73 4.80
C PRO A 85 6.51 12.61 6.28
N ASP A 86 6.84 11.41 6.70
CA ASP A 86 7.37 11.22 8.04
C ASP A 86 8.82 11.67 8.06
N ASN A 87 9.06 12.93 8.41
CA ASN A 87 10.40 13.52 8.51
C ASN A 87 11.23 12.97 9.70
N ARG A 88 10.69 12.02 10.47
CA ARG A 88 11.46 11.29 11.48
C ARG A 88 12.43 10.36 10.76
N GLU A 89 13.63 10.18 11.32
CA GLU A 89 14.52 9.15 10.78
C GLU A 89 13.77 7.81 10.77
N PRO A 90 13.90 7.00 9.68
CA PRO A 90 13.29 5.69 9.60
C PRO A 90 13.91 4.79 10.67
N THR A 91 13.36 4.88 11.87
CA THR A 91 13.55 3.87 12.88
C THR A 91 12.76 2.68 12.35
N SER A 92 13.48 1.65 11.89
CA SER A 92 12.90 0.31 11.79
C SER A 92 13.09 -0.34 13.16
N PRO A 93 12.25 -0.03 14.18
CA PRO A 93 12.35 -0.77 15.41
C PRO A 93 12.11 -2.26 15.08
N PRO A 94 12.86 -3.17 15.72
CA PRO A 94 12.91 -4.58 15.34
C PRO A 94 11.57 -5.32 15.48
N ASP A 95 10.56 -4.71 16.10
CA ASP A 95 9.19 -5.19 16.28
C ASP A 95 8.26 -4.87 15.10
N GLN A 96 8.69 -4.07 14.12
CA GLN A 96 7.85 -3.71 12.97
C GLN A 96 7.85 -4.74 11.85
N PHE A 97 8.84 -5.63 11.77
CA PHE A 97 8.98 -6.60 10.69
C PHE A 97 8.87 -8.03 11.21
N LEU A 98 7.92 -8.79 10.67
CA LEU A 98 7.84 -10.25 10.85
C LEU A 98 8.08 -10.92 9.52
N VAL A 99 9.20 -11.63 9.40
CA VAL A 99 9.60 -12.36 8.19
C VAL A 99 9.29 -13.83 8.39
N SER A 100 8.39 -14.37 7.56
CA SER A 100 8.12 -15.79 7.47
C SER A 100 8.82 -16.34 6.22
N THR A 101 9.93 -17.02 6.43
CA THR A 101 10.61 -17.80 5.40
C THR A 101 10.40 -19.27 5.69
N SER A 102 9.89 -20.02 4.73
CA SER A 102 9.63 -21.44 4.94
C SER A 102 10.09 -22.23 3.73
N ASN A 103 10.47 -23.49 3.94
CA ASN A 103 10.88 -24.36 2.84
C ASN A 103 9.69 -24.89 2.00
N GLU A 104 8.44 -24.66 2.43
CA GLU A 104 7.22 -25.25 1.86
C GLU A 104 6.06 -24.25 1.58
N SER A 105 6.18 -22.98 1.99
CA SER A 105 5.20 -21.91 1.72
C SER A 105 5.88 -20.68 1.10
N ASP A 106 5.10 -19.91 0.35
CA ASP A 106 5.55 -18.66 -0.27
C ASP A 106 6.06 -17.69 0.80
N ASP A 107 7.29 -17.20 0.62
CA ASP A 107 7.92 -16.24 1.53
C ASP A 107 7.00 -15.03 1.76
N ALA A 108 6.87 -14.61 3.02
CA ALA A 108 6.02 -13.50 3.40
C ALA A 108 6.71 -12.55 4.38
N VAL A 109 6.42 -11.26 4.25
CA VAL A 109 6.89 -10.22 5.17
C VAL A 109 5.69 -9.44 5.65
N MET A 110 5.49 -9.35 6.96
CA MET A 110 4.48 -8.49 7.56
C MET A 110 5.15 -7.27 8.18
N VAL A 111 4.61 -6.08 7.90
CA VAL A 111 5.11 -4.82 8.43
C VAL A 111 4.00 -4.02 9.08
N LYS A 112 4.28 -3.49 10.28
CA LYS A 112 3.43 -2.46 10.90
C LYS A 112 4.05 -1.08 10.64
N LEU A 113 3.31 -0.19 9.98
CA LEU A 113 3.76 1.16 9.67
C LEU A 113 2.77 2.20 10.21
N THR A 114 3.28 3.26 10.84
CA THR A 114 2.48 4.39 11.29
C THR A 114 2.76 5.60 10.41
N SER A 115 1.73 6.32 9.98
CA SER A 115 1.86 7.53 9.16
C SER A 115 0.79 8.56 9.53
N THR A 116 1.08 9.85 9.32
CA THR A 116 0.04 10.89 9.38
C THR A 116 -0.67 10.96 8.04
N VAL A 117 -1.97 10.67 8.06
CA VAL A 117 -2.85 10.63 6.90
C VAL A 117 -3.86 11.75 7.02
N GLY A 118 -4.30 12.29 5.89
CA GLY A 118 -5.41 13.23 5.86
C GLY A 118 -6.37 12.99 4.71
N SER A 119 -7.59 13.48 4.86
CA SER A 119 -8.64 13.40 3.84
C SER A 119 -8.52 14.58 2.88
N ASN A 120 -8.48 14.32 1.58
CA ASN A 120 -8.50 15.40 0.57
C ASN A 120 -9.83 16.16 0.57
N ALA A 121 -10.93 15.50 0.95
CA ALA A 121 -12.26 16.12 0.95
C ALA A 121 -12.43 17.15 2.08
N THR A 122 -11.80 16.94 3.23
CA THR A 122 -12.06 17.74 4.45
C THR A 122 -10.82 18.42 5.02
N GLY A 123 -9.63 17.97 4.63
CA GLY A 123 -8.36 18.41 5.23
C GLY A 123 -8.10 17.90 6.65
N LYS A 124 -9.02 17.12 7.25
CA LYS A 124 -8.81 16.51 8.56
C LYS A 124 -7.67 15.50 8.50
N LYS A 125 -6.83 15.48 9.54
CA LYS A 125 -5.66 14.62 9.66
C LYS A 125 -5.76 13.72 10.88
N TRP A 126 -5.23 12.52 10.79
CA TRP A 126 -5.11 11.57 11.88
C TRP A 126 -3.81 10.76 11.75
N VAL A 127 -3.43 10.10 12.84
CA VAL A 127 -2.33 9.13 12.83
C VAL A 127 -2.94 7.77 12.54
N GLU A 128 -2.50 7.15 11.43
CA GLU A 128 -2.94 5.83 10.99
C GLU A 128 -1.87 4.78 11.29
N THR A 129 -2.31 3.56 11.56
CA THR A 129 -1.42 2.38 11.66
C THR A 129 -1.85 1.35 10.64
N PHE A 130 -1.02 1.18 9.62
CA PHE A 130 -1.17 0.16 8.60
C PHE A 130 -0.52 -1.15 9.06
N VAL A 131 -1.15 -2.27 8.72
CA VAL A 131 -0.51 -3.58 8.67
C VAL A 131 -0.41 -3.97 7.20
N PHE A 132 0.81 -4.12 6.71
CA PHE A 132 1.10 -4.60 5.36
C PHE A 132 1.55 -6.06 5.42
N LEU A 133 1.02 -6.89 4.54
CA LEU A 133 1.51 -8.24 4.29
C LEU A 133 1.96 -8.34 2.84
N PHE A 134 3.26 -8.58 2.66
CA PHE A 134 3.91 -8.74 1.37
C PHE A 134 4.14 -10.23 1.09
N GLY A 135 3.89 -10.66 -0.14
CA GLY A 135 4.08 -12.04 -0.55
C GLY A 135 4.25 -12.19 -2.07
N ASN A 136 4.24 -13.44 -2.51
CA ASN A 136 4.40 -13.83 -3.92
C ASN A 136 5.64 -13.19 -4.57
N PHE A 137 6.77 -13.20 -3.85
CA PHE A 137 7.99 -12.56 -4.34
C PHE A 137 8.53 -13.29 -5.58
N ASP A 138 9.04 -12.54 -6.57
CA ASP A 138 9.73 -13.13 -7.72
C ASP A 138 11.17 -13.57 -7.38
N ALA A 139 11.87 -14.19 -8.34
CA ALA A 139 13.25 -14.64 -8.16
C ALA A 139 14.24 -13.50 -7.85
N GLN A 140 13.87 -12.24 -8.12
CA GLN A 140 14.64 -11.04 -7.80
C GLN A 140 14.24 -10.45 -6.43
N GLY A 141 13.19 -10.96 -5.79
CA GLY A 141 12.66 -10.46 -4.53
C GLY A 141 11.73 -9.26 -4.68
N ARG A 142 11.14 -9.04 -5.86
CA ARG A 142 10.10 -8.02 -6.07
C ARG A 142 8.74 -8.52 -5.59
N ILE A 143 7.91 -7.60 -5.11
CA ILE A 143 6.62 -7.87 -4.48
C ILE A 143 5.59 -8.30 -5.54
N GLY A 144 5.03 -9.50 -5.39
CA GLY A 144 3.91 -9.97 -6.23
C GLY A 144 2.55 -9.69 -5.61
N LYS A 145 2.44 -9.65 -4.28
CA LYS A 145 1.19 -9.39 -3.57
C LYS A 145 1.40 -8.44 -2.39
N LEU A 146 0.50 -7.47 -2.24
CA LEU A 146 0.41 -6.58 -1.09
C LEU A 146 -1.02 -6.61 -0.53
N GLU A 147 -1.15 -7.02 0.71
CA GLU A 147 -2.38 -6.97 1.49
C GLU A 147 -2.27 -5.93 2.59
N ILE A 148 -3.32 -5.15 2.80
CA ILE A 148 -3.29 -3.95 3.65
C ILE A 148 -4.47 -3.96 4.61
N TRP A 149 -4.22 -3.73 5.89
CA TRP A 149 -5.23 -3.42 6.90
C TRP A 149 -4.96 -2.04 7.50
N SER A 150 -6.02 -1.25 7.67
CA SER A 150 -6.01 0.09 8.24
C SER A 150 -7.31 0.32 9.03
N ASP A 151 -7.37 1.37 9.86
CA ASP A 151 -8.63 1.76 10.51
C ASP A 151 -9.58 2.47 9.52
N SER A 152 -10.37 1.67 8.80
CA SER A 152 -11.35 2.19 7.85
C SER A 152 -12.41 3.11 8.50
N LEU A 153 -12.69 2.97 9.80
CA LEU A 153 -13.66 3.83 10.48
C LEU A 153 -13.09 5.24 10.68
N SER A 154 -11.84 5.33 11.13
CA SER A 154 -11.15 6.62 11.26
C SER A 154 -11.06 7.34 9.93
N ALA A 155 -10.67 6.65 8.85
CA ALA A 155 -10.67 7.23 7.52
C ALA A 155 -12.07 7.70 7.08
N TRP A 156 -13.10 6.89 7.28
CA TRP A 156 -14.47 7.19 6.83
C TRP A 156 -15.08 8.39 7.55
N VAL A 157 -14.87 8.53 8.86
CA VAL A 157 -15.35 9.66 9.68
C VAL A 157 -14.64 10.96 9.30
N ASN A 158 -13.36 10.88 8.93
CA ASN A 158 -12.60 12.05 8.51
C ASN A 158 -12.84 12.46 7.05
N SER A 159 -13.48 11.60 6.24
CA SER A 159 -13.85 11.88 4.84
C SER A 159 -15.24 12.53 4.66
N GLU A 160 -15.79 13.13 5.72
CA GLU A 160 -17.02 13.94 5.73
C GLU A 160 -16.85 15.29 6.46
#